data_AF-A0A3T2UYG9-F1
#
_entry.id   AF-A0A3T2UYG9-F1
#
_cell.length_a   1.000
_cell.length_b   1.000
_cell.length_c   1.000
_cell.angle_alpha   90.00
_cell.angle_beta   90.00
_cell.angle_gamma   90.00
#
_symmetry.space_group_name_H-M   'P 1'
#
loop_
_entity.id
_entity.type
_entity.pdbx_description
1 polymer ?
#
loop_
_entity_poly.entity_id
_entity_poly.type
_entity_poly.pdbx_seq_one_letter_code
_entity_poly.pdbx_strand_id
1 'polypeptide(L)'
;PFNPDLAGGPIENLTTDGVTINREGIAIVEKHIARFGHDPVNEVMINRLKDIEKGKIPPEQVDLNFYTHECREYQRYCNLGWETGQPDGDAGYALWNHTHTATLEDYKLKGELNDLYHQDALDYDN
;
A
#
# COMPACT_ATOMS: atom_id res chain seq x y z
N PRO A 1 -4.26 14.42 13.07
CA PRO A 1 -4.12 15.27 11.86
C PRO A 1 -2.86 14.83 11.10
N PHE A 2 -2.83 14.98 9.77
CA PHE A 2 -1.63 14.67 8.97
C PHE A 2 -0.48 15.66 9.28
N ASN A 3 0.76 15.17 9.25
CA ASN A 3 1.98 15.94 9.43
C ASN A 3 3.08 15.33 8.50
N PRO A 4 3.50 16.04 7.44
CA PRO A 4 4.47 15.51 6.49
C PRO A 4 5.87 15.31 7.08
N ASP A 5 6.25 16.07 8.12
CA ASP A 5 7.57 15.92 8.78
C ASP A 5 7.70 14.59 9.54
N LEU A 6 6.57 13.93 9.83
CA LEU A 6 6.50 12.64 10.52
C LEU A 6 6.23 11.47 9.56
N ALA A 7 6.25 11.69 8.25
CA ALA A 7 5.86 10.70 7.25
C ALA A 7 7.00 9.77 6.80
N GLY A 8 8.14 9.77 7.48
CA GLY A 8 9.27 8.88 7.15
C GLY A 8 9.98 9.22 5.85
N GLY A 9 9.92 10.48 5.40
CA GLY A 9 10.58 10.97 4.19
C GLY A 9 9.78 12.08 3.50
N PRO A 10 10.39 12.81 2.56
CA PRO A 10 9.68 13.85 1.81
C PRO A 10 8.53 13.26 0.98
N ILE A 11 7.52 14.08 0.69
CA ILE A 11 6.54 13.78 -0.35
C ILE A 11 7.19 14.04 -1.70
N GLU A 12 7.08 13.08 -2.61
CA GLU A 12 7.66 13.11 -3.95
C GLU A 12 6.55 13.16 -5.02
N ASN A 13 6.91 13.44 -6.27
CA ASN A 13 5.96 13.39 -7.39
C ASN A 13 6.19 12.11 -8.20
N LEU A 14 5.73 10.98 -7.67
CA LEU A 14 5.94 9.65 -8.24
C LEU A 14 4.87 9.31 -9.30
N THR A 15 5.14 8.25 -10.06
CA THR A 15 4.23 7.67 -11.05
C THR A 15 4.33 6.14 -10.98
N THR A 16 3.26 5.46 -11.36
CA THR A 16 3.23 4.01 -11.56
C THR A 16 3.70 3.60 -12.97
N ASP A 17 3.96 4.56 -13.85
CA ASP A 17 4.35 4.29 -15.24
C ASP A 17 5.63 3.44 -15.30
N GLY A 18 5.58 2.35 -16.05
CA GLY A 18 6.71 1.43 -16.22
C GLY A 18 6.98 0.52 -15.01
N VAL A 19 6.17 0.60 -13.95
CA VAL A 19 6.27 -0.33 -12.83
C VAL A 19 5.94 -1.75 -13.28
N THR A 20 6.78 -2.69 -12.86
CA THR A 20 6.57 -4.13 -13.06
C THR A 20 6.30 -4.75 -11.69
N ILE A 21 5.14 -5.39 -11.54
CA ILE A 21 4.81 -6.18 -10.35
C ILE A 21 5.68 -7.43 -10.38
N ASN A 22 6.46 -7.65 -9.32
CA ASN A 22 7.35 -8.79 -9.20
C ASN A 22 7.28 -9.42 -7.81
N ARG A 23 7.89 -10.59 -7.65
CA ARG A 23 7.83 -11.37 -6.42
C ARG A 23 8.42 -10.64 -5.21
N GLU A 24 9.46 -9.84 -5.38
CA GLU A 24 10.11 -9.12 -4.28
C GLU A 24 9.22 -8.00 -3.74
N GLY A 25 8.60 -7.22 -4.63
CA GLY A 25 7.63 -6.20 -4.21
C GLY A 25 6.37 -6.82 -3.61
N ILE A 26 5.87 -7.95 -4.14
CA ILE A 26 4.74 -8.65 -3.51
C ILE A 26 5.08 -9.06 -2.07
N ALA A 27 6.31 -9.55 -1.83
CA ALA A 27 6.74 -9.88 -0.48
C ALA A 27 6.81 -8.65 0.44
N ILE A 28 7.12 -7.47 -0.09
CA ILE A 28 7.04 -6.20 0.65
C ILE A 28 5.59 -5.87 1.00
N VAL A 29 4.68 -5.94 0.03
CA VAL A 29 3.25 -5.70 0.22
C VAL A 29 2.69 -6.63 1.31
N GLU A 30 2.98 -7.93 1.23
CA GLU A 30 2.55 -8.92 2.23
C GLU A 30 3.08 -8.62 3.63
N LYS A 31 4.37 -8.25 3.75
CA LYS A 31 4.98 -7.86 5.04
C LYS A 31 4.34 -6.62 5.63
N HIS A 32 4.03 -5.64 4.80
CA HIS A 32 3.42 -4.41 5.25
C HIS A 32 2.00 -4.67 5.75
N ILE A 33 1.15 -5.29 4.93
CA ILE A 33 -0.26 -5.58 5.28
C ILE A 33 -0.37 -6.47 6.51
N ALA A 34 0.49 -7.47 6.67
CA ALA A 34 0.44 -8.41 7.79
C ALA A 34 0.49 -7.73 9.18
N ARG A 35 0.98 -6.49 9.29
CA ARG A 35 1.00 -5.75 10.57
C ARG A 35 -0.38 -5.32 11.06
N PHE A 36 -1.37 -5.24 10.16
CA PHE A 36 -2.72 -4.73 10.46
C PHE A 36 -3.73 -5.83 10.77
N GLY A 37 -3.32 -7.10 10.67
CA GLY A 37 -4.21 -8.25 10.83
C GLY A 37 -4.74 -8.78 9.49
N HIS A 38 -5.52 -9.86 9.56
CA HIS A 38 -6.14 -10.44 8.36
C HIS A 38 -7.33 -9.60 7.91
N ASP A 39 -7.35 -9.32 6.62
CA ASP A 39 -8.43 -8.61 5.93
C ASP A 39 -8.65 -9.31 4.57
N PRO A 40 -9.85 -9.87 4.31
CA PRO A 40 -10.15 -10.53 3.05
C PRO A 40 -10.06 -9.64 1.81
N VAL A 41 -10.33 -8.33 1.93
CA VAL A 41 -10.24 -7.36 0.82
C VAL A 41 -8.78 -7.21 0.39
N ASN A 42 -7.87 -7.14 1.35
CA ASN A 42 -6.42 -7.14 1.08
C ASN A 42 -5.94 -8.47 0.47
N GLU A 43 -6.53 -9.59 0.89
CA GLU A 43 -6.20 -10.91 0.33
C GLU A 43 -6.55 -11.00 -1.16
N VAL A 44 -7.68 -10.44 -1.58
CA VAL A 44 -8.06 -10.36 -3.01
C VAL A 44 -7.01 -9.57 -3.80
N MET A 45 -6.59 -8.41 -3.31
CA MET A 45 -5.56 -7.59 -3.99
C MET A 45 -4.23 -8.33 -4.07
N ILE A 46 -3.75 -8.96 -2.99
CA ILE A 46 -2.51 -9.75 -3.00
C ILE A 46 -2.59 -10.89 -4.02
N ASN A 47 -3.74 -11.58 -4.11
CA ASN A 47 -3.94 -12.66 -5.06
C ASN A 47 -3.90 -12.16 -6.51
N ARG A 48 -4.49 -10.99 -6.79
CA ARG A 48 -4.39 -10.32 -8.10
C ARG A 48 -2.92 -10.02 -8.45
N LEU A 49 -2.15 -9.43 -7.53
CA LEU A 49 -0.72 -9.17 -7.75
C LEU A 49 0.07 -10.45 -8.10
N LYS A 50 -0.22 -11.56 -7.41
CA LYS A 50 0.41 -12.87 -7.69
C LYS A 50 0.02 -13.44 -9.05
N ASP A 51 -1.20 -13.21 -9.51
CA ASP A 51 -1.64 -13.68 -10.82
C ASP A 51 -1.09 -12.81 -11.95
N ILE A 52 -0.92 -11.50 -11.73
CA ILE A 52 -0.19 -10.59 -12.62
C ILE A 52 1.28 -10.99 -12.74
N GLU A 53 1.97 -11.24 -11.62
CA GLU A 53 3.38 -11.65 -11.61
C GLU A 53 3.61 -12.95 -12.40
N LYS A 54 2.65 -13.87 -12.36
CA LYS A 54 2.66 -15.13 -13.13
C LYS A 54 2.20 -14.97 -14.58
N GLY A 55 1.82 -13.77 -15.00
CA GLY A 55 1.31 -13.48 -16.35
C GLY A 55 -0.05 -14.09 -16.66
N LYS A 56 -0.84 -14.44 -15.64
CA LYS A 56 -2.19 -15.01 -15.84
C LYS A 56 -3.22 -13.95 -16.23
N ILE A 57 -3.07 -12.74 -15.69
CA ILE A 57 -3.91 -11.58 -16.00
C ILE A 57 -3.00 -10.36 -16.26
N PRO A 58 -3.40 -9.41 -17.11
CA PRO A 58 -2.69 -8.14 -17.24
C PRO A 58 -2.92 -7.27 -15.99
N PRO A 59 -1.98 -6.39 -15.63
CA PRO A 59 -2.21 -5.42 -14.56
C PRO A 59 -3.20 -4.35 -14.98
N GLU A 60 -4.06 -3.94 -14.05
CA GLU A 60 -4.86 -2.72 -14.16
C GLU A 60 -4.23 -1.59 -13.36
N GLN A 61 -4.67 -0.35 -13.60
CA GLN A 61 -4.13 0.83 -12.92
C GLN A 61 -4.28 0.71 -11.39
N VAL A 62 -5.38 0.15 -10.91
CA VAL A 62 -5.62 -0.04 -9.48
C VAL A 62 -4.67 -1.06 -8.84
N ASP A 63 -4.27 -2.11 -9.57
CA ASP A 63 -3.28 -3.08 -9.09
C ASP A 63 -1.90 -2.42 -8.94
N LEU A 64 -1.54 -1.55 -9.89
CA LEU A 64 -0.29 -0.78 -9.84
C LEU A 64 -0.32 0.25 -8.70
N ASN A 65 -1.43 0.95 -8.52
CA ASN A 65 -1.62 1.91 -7.42
C ASN A 65 -1.44 1.21 -6.08
N PHE A 66 -2.18 0.12 -5.84
CA PHE A 66 -2.07 -0.67 -4.62
C PHE A 66 -0.63 -1.14 -4.37
N TYR A 67 -0.03 -1.81 -5.36
CA TYR A 67 1.32 -2.34 -5.24
C TYR A 67 2.35 -1.28 -4.89
N THR A 68 2.33 -0.14 -5.60
CA THR A 68 3.31 0.94 -5.43
C THR A 68 3.08 1.73 -4.14
N HIS A 69 1.81 1.93 -3.77
CA HIS A 69 1.40 2.53 -2.50
C HIS A 69 1.90 1.69 -1.33
N GLU A 70 1.52 0.41 -1.24
CA GLU A 70 1.89 -0.43 -0.10
C GLU A 70 3.41 -0.59 0.03
N CYS A 71 4.14 -0.69 -1.10
CA CYS A 71 5.61 -0.73 -1.07
C CYS A 71 6.24 0.58 -0.56
N ARG A 72 5.72 1.74 -1.00
CA ARG A 72 6.23 3.04 -0.58
C ARG A 72 5.89 3.35 0.86
N GLU A 73 4.69 2.98 1.31
CA GLU A 73 4.26 3.12 2.70
C GLU A 73 5.14 2.27 3.62
N TYR A 74 5.43 1.02 3.25
CA TYR A 74 6.38 0.17 3.98
C TYR A 74 7.76 0.82 4.13
N GLN A 75 8.31 1.41 3.05
CA GLN A 75 9.60 2.09 3.11
C GLN A 75 9.58 3.27 4.10
N ARG A 76 8.47 4.02 4.16
CA ARG A 76 8.30 5.12 5.12
C ARG A 76 8.26 4.61 6.56
N TYR A 77 7.56 3.51 6.82
CA TYR A 77 7.60 2.84 8.12
C TYR A 77 9.02 2.41 8.49
N CYS A 78 9.78 1.84 7.55
CA CYS A 78 11.17 1.43 7.77
C CYS A 78 12.06 2.62 8.15
N ASN A 79 11.89 3.76 7.47
CA ASN A 79 12.63 4.99 7.77
C ASN A 79 12.32 5.55 9.18
N LEU A 80 11.16 5.20 9.74
CA LEU A 80 10.74 5.56 11.09
C LEU A 80 11.09 4.48 12.15
N GLY A 81 11.82 3.43 11.76
CA GLY A 81 12.23 2.34 12.65
C GLY A 81 11.19 1.23 12.85
N TRP A 82 10.14 1.18 12.02
CA TRP A 82 9.04 0.22 12.11
C TRP A 82 9.05 -0.78 10.95
N GLU A 83 10.18 -1.46 10.77
CA GLU A 83 10.30 -2.55 9.79
C GLU A 83 9.33 -3.71 10.12
N THR A 84 9.08 -3.94 11.41
CA THR A 84 8.14 -4.95 11.92
C THR A 84 7.20 -4.35 12.97
N GLY A 85 5.94 -4.80 12.97
CA GLY A 85 4.93 -4.34 13.93
C GLY A 85 4.56 -2.86 13.76
N GLN A 86 3.90 -2.31 14.77
CA GLN A 86 3.55 -0.90 14.88
C GLN A 86 3.33 -0.53 16.36
N PRO A 87 3.38 0.75 16.74
CA PRO A 87 3.00 1.16 18.08
C PRO A 87 1.53 0.84 18.36
N ASP A 88 1.19 0.62 19.64
CA ASP A 88 -0.20 0.42 20.05
C ASP A 88 -0.97 1.74 20.16
N GLY A 89 -2.30 1.64 20.03
CA GLY A 89 -3.23 2.75 20.27
C GLY A 89 -3.03 3.96 19.34
N ASP A 90 -3.19 5.16 19.90
CA ASP A 90 -3.16 6.42 19.14
C ASP A 90 -1.84 6.65 18.39
N ALA A 91 -0.72 6.13 18.91
CA ALA A 91 0.58 6.26 18.27
C ALA A 91 0.66 5.41 16.98
N GLY A 92 0.06 4.23 16.97
CA GLY A 92 -0.06 3.39 15.78
C GLY A 92 -0.92 4.05 14.70
N TYR A 93 -2.06 4.61 15.11
CA TYR A 93 -2.91 5.38 14.20
C TYR A 93 -2.20 6.61 13.66
N ALA A 94 -1.47 7.36 14.48
CA ALA A 94 -0.72 8.53 14.04
C ALA A 94 0.36 8.15 13.02
N LEU A 95 1.13 7.10 13.30
CA LEU A 95 2.13 6.56 12.38
C LEU A 95 1.51 6.22 11.03
N TRP A 96 0.46 5.39 11.04
CA TRP A 96 -0.29 5.02 9.84
C TRP A 96 -0.79 6.25 9.09
N ASN A 97 -1.47 7.17 9.77
CA ASN A 97 -2.03 8.35 9.12
C ASN A 97 -0.94 9.24 8.48
N HIS A 98 0.25 9.34 9.08
CA HIS A 98 1.36 10.11 8.49
C HIS A 98 1.96 9.42 7.26
N THR A 99 2.23 8.12 7.34
CA THR A 99 2.84 7.39 6.23
C THR A 99 1.86 7.14 5.08
N HIS A 100 0.61 6.81 5.41
CA HIS A 100 -0.46 6.54 4.46
C HIS A 100 -0.81 7.78 3.64
N THR A 101 -1.12 8.91 4.30
CA THR A 101 -1.48 10.16 3.60
C THR A 101 -0.33 10.65 2.72
N ALA A 102 0.92 10.61 3.21
CA ALA A 102 2.06 11.01 2.38
C ALA A 102 2.26 10.12 1.15
N THR A 103 1.91 8.83 1.24
CA THR A 103 2.03 7.90 0.11
C THR A 103 0.91 8.09 -0.90
N LEU A 104 -0.31 8.43 -0.45
CA LEU A 104 -1.37 8.87 -1.36
C LEU A 104 -0.92 10.12 -2.15
N GLU A 105 -0.30 11.09 -1.46
CA GLU A 105 0.24 12.28 -2.10
C GLU A 105 1.39 11.98 -3.06
N ASP A 106 2.28 11.03 -2.73
CA ASP A 106 3.39 10.60 -3.61
C ASP A 106 2.89 10.22 -5.01
N TYR A 107 1.75 9.52 -5.09
CA TYR A 107 1.16 9.01 -6.33
C TYR A 107 -0.06 9.83 -6.80
N LYS A 108 -0.38 10.94 -6.14
CA LYS A 108 -1.51 11.83 -6.45
C LYS A 108 -2.87 11.11 -6.41
N LEU A 109 -2.98 10.12 -5.52
CA LEU A 109 -4.21 9.40 -5.24
C LEU A 109 -5.11 10.25 -4.33
N LYS A 110 -6.42 10.11 -4.47
CA LYS A 110 -7.39 10.87 -3.66
C LYS A 110 -7.68 10.18 -2.32
N GLY A 111 -7.30 8.92 -2.19
CA GLY A 111 -7.64 8.08 -1.04
C GLY A 111 -9.07 7.53 -1.10
N GLU A 112 -9.66 7.49 -2.30
CA GLU A 112 -10.92 6.80 -2.53
C GLU A 112 -10.67 5.29 -2.56
N LEU A 113 -11.65 4.46 -2.17
CA LEU A 113 -11.48 3.00 -2.17
C LEU A 113 -11.05 2.48 -3.55
N ASN A 114 -11.65 3.01 -4.62
CA ASN A 114 -11.35 2.61 -5.99
C ASN A 114 -9.96 3.06 -6.49
N ASP A 115 -9.25 3.92 -5.74
CA ASP A 115 -7.86 4.25 -6.06
C ASP A 115 -6.92 3.08 -5.75
N LEU A 116 -7.24 2.29 -4.72
CA LEU A 116 -6.38 1.24 -4.17
C LEU A 116 -6.99 -0.17 -4.26
N TYR A 117 -8.30 -0.31 -4.38
CA TYR A 117 -8.98 -1.61 -4.38
C TYR A 117 -9.73 -1.84 -5.68
N HIS A 118 -9.42 -2.98 -6.30
CA HIS A 118 -10.14 -3.46 -7.47
C HIS A 118 -11.58 -3.85 -7.12
N GLN A 119 -12.49 -3.79 -8.08
CA GLN A 119 -13.91 -4.12 -7.87
C GLN A 119 -14.12 -5.51 -7.26
N ASP A 120 -13.35 -6.52 -7.70
CA ASP A 120 -13.37 -7.87 -7.11
C ASP A 120 -13.17 -7.89 -5.59
N ALA A 121 -12.38 -6.95 -5.06
CA ALA A 121 -12.12 -6.84 -3.62
C ALA A 121 -13.28 -6.11 -2.92
N LEU A 122 -13.86 -5.09 -3.55
CA LEU A 122 -15.00 -4.34 -3.02
C LEU A 122 -16.30 -5.14 -3.05
N ASP A 123 -16.46 -6.03 -4.03
CA ASP A 123 -17.59 -6.95 -4.13
C ASP A 123 -17.51 -8.08 -3.09
N TYR A 124 -16.32 -8.36 -2.54
CA TYR A 124 -16.13 -9.37 -1.51
C TYR A 124 -16.71 -8.95 -0.14
N ASP A 125 -16.76 -7.64 0.14
CA ASP A 125 -17.24 -7.08 1.42
C ASP A 125 -18.76 -6.78 1.44
N ASN A 126 -19.49 -7.15 0.37
CA ASN A 126 -20.95 -6.98 0.25
C ASN A 126 -21.73 -8.28 0.51
#